data_AF-A0A9E5KEF1-F1
#
_entry.id   AF-A0A9E5KEF1-F1
#
_cell.length_a   1.000
_cell.length_b   1.000
_cell.length_c   1.000
_cell.angle_alpha   90.00
_cell.angle_beta   90.00
_cell.angle_gamma   90.00
#
_symmetry.space_group_name_H-M   'P 1'
#
loop_
_entity.id
_entity.type
_entity.pdbx_description
1 polymer ?
#
loop_
_entity_poly.entity_id
_entity_poly.type
_entity_poly.pdbx_seq_one_letter_code
_entity_poly.pdbx_strand_id
1 'polypeptide(L)'
;MAMKQGMKPHGELRQSQVVGAFGPGAMLDLPRHSVIVAGLEHWLGVGDPIKEIRLVTKIKAMLDITELELFGAPVDPEGNHSNGPTTGLRCFEFPEWFVTQDELGESREGRRSQALIPIEALTKGKFIDKDNKKRNVVPIRFVRACRKGHIGDIDWYALAHVDGKTECRSKGKMLFLDERGATGDLSEVWVRCQCGASTDLLSATRRNQKILGHCDGARPWLGLGSKEKCNELNQFLVRNASNAYFAHKISVISLPERDEDIRRVVEAIWDFVSTVTEMDHLKFIKGMPKVAKALETITEKELFDEIHRRNTSTSAEERPVKEAELRQLMSAQEEIGEDKPHGPFYARALPVSVWGGPTRPWMAGIERVVLVHRLREVTAQIGFTRFEPPSSRTDGDLELGVEMAALAREAKWLPATENRGEGVFLQFKKEAIAEWLKKPEVVQRVQTLMKGFDLWKSEHTKSKREFPGGAYHMLHSFAHLLITT
;
A
#
# COMPACT_ATOMS: atom_id res chain seq x y z
N MET A 1 -23.67 -10.87 15.04
CA MET A 1 -24.35 -12.10 14.54
C MET A 1 -23.28 -13.11 14.16
N ALA A 2 -23.33 -14.31 14.73
CA ALA A 2 -22.50 -15.42 14.25
C ALA A 2 -22.93 -15.78 12.82
N MET A 3 -21.97 -15.89 11.89
CA MET A 3 -22.27 -16.31 10.52
C MET A 3 -22.75 -17.76 10.54
N LYS A 4 -23.81 -18.05 9.75
CA LYS A 4 -24.28 -19.42 9.56
C LYS A 4 -23.18 -20.21 8.84
N GLN A 5 -22.89 -21.42 9.32
CA GLN A 5 -21.99 -22.36 8.66
C GLN A 5 -22.44 -22.58 7.20
N GLY A 6 -21.48 -22.60 6.26
CA GLY A 6 -21.73 -22.88 4.84
C GLY A 6 -22.19 -21.69 3.97
N MET A 7 -22.08 -20.44 4.42
CA MET A 7 -22.32 -19.29 3.55
C MET A 7 -21.20 -19.17 2.49
N LYS A 8 -21.58 -19.23 1.21
CA LYS A 8 -20.66 -18.94 0.10
C LYS A 8 -20.16 -17.49 0.20
N PRO A 9 -18.88 -17.23 -0.06
CA PRO A 9 -18.37 -15.87 -0.14
C PRO A 9 -19.08 -15.09 -1.26
N HIS A 10 -19.21 -13.77 -1.08
CA HIS A 10 -19.82 -12.90 -2.10
C HIS A 10 -18.88 -12.60 -3.27
N GLY A 11 -17.59 -12.90 -3.13
CA GLY A 11 -16.55 -12.72 -4.13
C GLY A 11 -15.21 -13.30 -3.65
N GLU A 12 -14.26 -13.41 -4.58
CA GLU A 12 -12.92 -13.97 -4.36
C GLU A 12 -11.86 -12.97 -4.82
N LEU A 13 -10.72 -12.93 -4.12
CA LEU A 13 -9.59 -12.05 -4.40
C LEU A 13 -8.28 -12.82 -4.24
N ARG A 14 -7.28 -12.47 -5.03
CA ARG A 14 -5.91 -12.99 -4.81
C ARG A 14 -5.30 -12.32 -3.59
N GLN A 15 -4.55 -13.05 -2.77
CA GLN A 15 -3.89 -12.49 -1.58
C GLN A 15 -3.01 -11.27 -1.91
N SER A 16 -2.31 -11.28 -3.05
CA SER A 16 -1.50 -10.14 -3.52
C SER A 16 -2.33 -8.87 -3.77
N GLN A 17 -3.59 -9.02 -4.16
CA GLN A 17 -4.50 -7.89 -4.34
C GLN A 17 -4.99 -7.33 -3.01
N VAL A 18 -5.03 -8.13 -1.94
CA VAL A 18 -5.42 -7.68 -0.59
C VAL A 18 -4.37 -6.73 -0.01
N VAL A 19 -3.08 -7.05 -0.14
CA VAL A 19 -1.99 -6.14 0.29
C VAL A 19 -1.89 -4.89 -0.60
N GLY A 20 -2.47 -4.95 -1.81
CA GLY A 20 -2.40 -3.90 -2.83
C GLY A 20 -3.65 -3.04 -2.95
N ALA A 21 -4.61 -3.46 -3.76
CA ALA A 21 -5.76 -2.63 -4.17
C ALA A 21 -6.99 -2.80 -3.29
N PHE A 22 -7.11 -3.93 -2.58
CA PHE A 22 -8.33 -4.37 -1.91
C PHE A 22 -8.09 -4.73 -0.43
N GLY A 23 -7.19 -3.99 0.21
CA GLY A 23 -6.89 -4.13 1.64
C GLY A 23 -7.90 -3.42 2.54
N PRO A 24 -7.68 -3.40 3.86
CA PRO A 24 -8.53 -2.67 4.81
C PRO A 24 -8.77 -1.23 4.37
N GLY A 25 -10.02 -0.78 4.47
CA GLY A 25 -10.43 0.56 4.04
C GLY A 25 -10.61 0.74 2.53
N ALA A 26 -10.30 -0.25 1.69
CA ALA A 26 -10.61 -0.18 0.27
C ALA A 26 -12.12 -0.31 0.03
N MET A 27 -12.66 0.43 -0.93
CA MET A 27 -14.06 0.30 -1.36
C MET A 27 -14.14 -0.69 -2.54
N LEU A 28 -15.19 -1.51 -2.53
CA LEU A 28 -15.44 -2.55 -3.52
C LEU A 28 -16.89 -2.49 -3.99
N ASP A 29 -17.10 -2.59 -5.30
CA ASP A 29 -18.40 -2.85 -5.91
C ASP A 29 -18.65 -4.35 -6.00
N LEU A 30 -19.63 -4.85 -5.24
CA LEU A 30 -20.18 -6.18 -5.45
C LEU A 30 -21.45 -6.07 -6.32
N PRO A 31 -21.89 -7.15 -6.99
CA PRO A 31 -23.02 -7.09 -7.92
C PRO A 31 -24.34 -6.54 -7.36
N ARG A 32 -24.52 -6.56 -6.02
CA ARG A 32 -25.78 -6.17 -5.36
C ARG A 32 -25.63 -5.07 -4.30
N HIS A 33 -24.41 -4.71 -3.92
CA HIS A 33 -24.16 -3.71 -2.87
C HIS A 33 -22.70 -3.23 -2.94
N SER A 34 -22.43 -2.06 -2.39
CA SER A 34 -21.07 -1.52 -2.23
C SER A 34 -20.58 -1.80 -0.82
N VAL A 35 -19.31 -2.13 -0.69
CA VAL A 35 -18.70 -2.43 0.61
C VAL A 35 -17.40 -1.69 0.81
N ILE A 36 -17.01 -1.56 2.06
CA ILE A 36 -15.65 -1.22 2.48
C ILE A 36 -15.03 -2.45 3.17
N VAL A 37 -13.81 -2.81 2.78
CA VAL A 37 -13.07 -3.92 3.39
C VAL A 37 -12.77 -3.57 4.84
N ALA A 38 -13.14 -4.45 5.76
CA ALA A 38 -12.99 -4.19 7.19
C ALA A 38 -11.53 -4.26 7.63
N GLY A 39 -11.25 -3.66 8.79
CA GLY A 39 -9.97 -3.73 9.49
C GLY A 39 -9.58 -5.15 9.89
N LEU A 40 -8.30 -5.33 10.23
CA LEU A 40 -7.72 -6.65 10.51
C LEU A 40 -8.42 -7.36 11.67
N GLU A 41 -8.98 -6.64 12.65
CA GLU A 41 -9.71 -7.24 13.77
C GLU A 41 -11.03 -7.92 13.37
N HIS A 42 -11.54 -7.63 12.16
CA HIS A 42 -12.79 -8.20 11.65
C HIS A 42 -12.56 -9.38 10.70
N TRP A 43 -11.31 -9.67 10.35
CA TRP A 43 -10.96 -10.78 9.48
C TRP A 43 -11.11 -12.10 10.23
N LEU A 44 -11.55 -13.13 9.52
CA LEU A 44 -11.77 -14.45 10.09
C LEU A 44 -10.63 -15.37 9.67
N GLY A 45 -9.83 -15.79 10.65
CA GLY A 45 -8.58 -16.52 10.45
C GLY A 45 -7.40 -15.62 10.11
N VAL A 46 -6.23 -16.23 9.99
CA VAL A 46 -5.01 -15.65 9.41
C VAL A 46 -4.45 -16.66 8.42
N GLY A 47 -3.79 -16.19 7.36
CA GLY A 47 -3.04 -17.07 6.47
C GLY A 47 -1.77 -17.58 7.13
N ASP A 48 -0.89 -18.19 6.34
CA ASP A 48 0.38 -18.72 6.85
C ASP A 48 1.28 -17.59 7.39
N PRO A 49 2.03 -17.85 8.48
CA PRO A 49 3.02 -16.89 9.00
C PRO A 49 4.14 -16.69 7.99
N ILE A 50 4.46 -15.42 7.69
CA ILE A 50 5.52 -15.05 6.76
C ILE A 50 6.70 -14.52 7.56
N LYS A 51 7.84 -15.22 7.48
CA LYS A 51 9.06 -14.81 8.19
C LYS A 51 9.94 -13.96 7.29
N GLU A 52 10.22 -12.74 7.72
CA GLU A 52 11.22 -11.83 7.13
C GLU A 52 11.66 -10.82 8.20
N ILE A 53 12.81 -11.09 8.82
CA ILE A 53 13.27 -10.37 10.02
C ILE A 53 13.58 -8.92 9.68
N ARG A 54 14.21 -8.65 8.53
CA ARG A 54 14.59 -7.29 8.11
C ARG A 54 13.38 -6.40 7.93
N LEU A 55 12.32 -6.94 7.32
CA LEU A 55 11.06 -6.23 7.13
C LEU A 55 10.38 -5.97 8.48
N VAL A 56 10.31 -6.97 9.36
CA VAL A 56 9.73 -6.81 10.69
C VAL A 56 10.48 -5.76 11.50
N THR A 57 11.81 -5.82 11.56
CA THR A 57 12.65 -4.82 12.26
C THR A 57 12.44 -3.42 11.70
N LYS A 58 12.43 -3.27 10.36
CA LYS A 58 12.18 -1.98 9.70
C LYS A 58 10.80 -1.42 10.04
N ILE A 59 9.75 -2.25 10.04
CA ILE A 59 8.39 -1.80 10.40
C ILE A 59 8.31 -1.44 11.88
N LYS A 60 8.90 -2.24 12.77
CA LYS A 60 8.92 -1.98 14.22
C LYS A 60 9.55 -0.63 14.54
N ALA A 61 10.72 -0.35 13.96
CA ALA A 61 11.41 0.93 14.12
C ALA A 61 10.59 2.10 13.56
N MET A 62 9.86 1.89 12.46
CA MET A 62 9.07 2.94 11.82
C MET A 62 7.77 3.27 12.54
N LEU A 63 7.06 2.25 13.05
CA LEU A 63 5.78 2.41 13.71
C LEU A 63 5.92 2.59 15.23
N ASP A 64 7.14 2.54 15.76
CA ASP A 64 7.44 2.57 17.20
C ASP A 64 6.67 1.49 17.97
N ILE A 65 6.71 0.25 17.46
CA ILE A 65 6.05 -0.92 18.05
C ILE A 65 7.05 -2.01 18.42
N THR A 66 6.81 -2.69 19.53
CA THR A 66 7.70 -3.72 20.09
C THR A 66 7.45 -5.11 19.50
N GLU A 67 6.18 -5.43 19.25
CA GLU A 67 5.73 -6.73 18.77
C GLU A 67 5.00 -6.58 17.43
N LEU A 68 5.40 -7.41 16.47
CA LEU A 68 4.82 -7.43 15.14
C LEU A 68 5.07 -8.80 14.50
N GLU A 69 4.00 -9.38 13.97
CA GLU A 69 4.04 -10.56 13.12
C GLU A 69 3.49 -10.25 11.72
N LEU A 70 3.90 -11.04 10.72
CA LEU A 70 3.42 -10.92 9.35
C LEU A 70 2.70 -12.21 8.97
N PHE A 71 1.49 -12.08 8.42
CA PHE A 71 0.70 -13.22 7.97
C PHE A 71 0.15 -12.98 6.57
N GLY A 72 -0.01 -14.07 5.82
CA GLY A 72 -0.85 -14.06 4.62
C GLY A 72 -2.28 -13.63 4.94
N ALA A 73 -2.96 -13.01 3.96
CA ALA A 73 -4.40 -12.81 4.08
C ALA A 73 -5.13 -14.17 4.22
N PRO A 74 -6.25 -14.27 4.95
CA PRO A 74 -6.98 -15.52 5.15
C PRO A 74 -7.33 -16.18 3.82
N VAL A 75 -7.12 -17.49 3.75
CA VAL A 75 -7.46 -18.32 2.58
C VAL A 75 -8.65 -19.19 2.94
N ASP A 76 -9.59 -19.34 2.00
CA ASP A 76 -10.64 -20.35 2.11
C ASP A 76 -10.03 -21.71 1.69
N PRO A 77 -9.88 -22.69 2.59
CA PRO A 77 -9.37 -24.00 2.21
C PRO A 77 -10.37 -24.68 1.27
N GLU A 78 -10.00 -24.81 -0.01
CA GLU A 78 -10.83 -25.45 -1.02
C GLU A 78 -11.36 -26.81 -0.52
N GLY A 79 -12.69 -26.99 -0.55
CA GLY A 79 -13.30 -28.31 -0.48
C GLY A 79 -13.87 -28.77 0.87
N ASN A 80 -13.92 -27.95 1.93
CA ASN A 80 -14.54 -28.36 3.20
C ASN A 80 -15.51 -27.34 3.80
N HIS A 81 -16.45 -26.84 2.98
CA HIS A 81 -17.49 -25.88 3.39
C HIS A 81 -18.51 -26.46 4.37
N SER A 82 -18.45 -27.77 4.67
CA SER A 82 -19.41 -28.45 5.54
C SER A 82 -19.01 -28.41 7.02
N ASN A 83 -17.72 -28.34 7.38
CA ASN A 83 -17.27 -28.47 8.78
C ASN A 83 -16.11 -27.56 9.21
N GLY A 84 -15.51 -26.75 8.31
CA GLY A 84 -14.43 -25.82 8.65
C GLY A 84 -14.91 -24.49 9.26
N PRO A 85 -14.10 -23.80 10.08
CA PRO A 85 -14.38 -22.42 10.48
C PRO A 85 -14.40 -21.52 9.25
N THR A 86 -15.37 -20.61 9.15
CA THR A 86 -15.44 -19.63 8.06
C THR A 86 -14.21 -18.74 8.09
N THR A 87 -13.36 -18.79 7.07
CA THR A 87 -12.22 -17.89 6.87
C THR A 87 -12.55 -16.84 5.81
N GLY A 88 -11.91 -15.66 5.89
CA GLY A 88 -12.04 -14.64 4.86
C GLY A 88 -12.07 -13.21 5.36
N LEU A 89 -12.23 -12.30 4.40
CA LEU A 89 -12.24 -10.86 4.64
C LEU A 89 -13.67 -10.39 4.92
N ARG A 90 -13.92 -9.91 6.14
CA ARG A 90 -15.18 -9.22 6.42
C ARG A 90 -15.19 -7.86 5.72
N CYS A 91 -16.34 -7.50 5.18
CA CYS A 91 -16.60 -6.17 4.63
C CYS A 91 -17.86 -5.59 5.28
N PHE A 92 -17.93 -4.26 5.35
CA PHE A 92 -19.12 -3.54 5.82
C PHE A 92 -19.80 -2.87 4.64
N GLU A 93 -21.14 -2.83 4.65
CA GLU A 93 -21.90 -2.08 3.66
C GLU A 93 -21.57 -0.60 3.80
N PHE A 94 -21.13 0.01 2.70
CA PHE A 94 -20.73 1.42 2.64
C PHE A 94 -20.69 1.86 1.17
N PRO A 95 -21.18 3.06 0.81
CA PRO A 95 -21.80 4.09 1.66
C PRO A 95 -23.15 3.69 2.25
N GLU A 96 -23.61 4.44 3.26
CA GLU A 96 -24.92 4.24 3.91
C GLU A 96 -26.05 5.03 3.22
N TRP A 97 -25.79 5.59 2.04
CA TRP A 97 -26.77 6.31 1.24
C TRP A 97 -26.96 5.68 -0.15
N PHE A 98 -28.20 5.75 -0.64
CA PHE A 98 -28.63 5.08 -1.86
C PHE A 98 -29.50 6.00 -2.71
N VAL A 99 -29.56 5.74 -4.02
CA VAL A 99 -30.50 6.39 -4.93
C VAL A 99 -31.48 5.38 -5.51
N THR A 100 -32.74 5.77 -5.70
CA THR A 100 -33.75 4.91 -6.32
C THR A 100 -33.49 4.75 -7.81
N GLN A 101 -33.64 3.54 -8.35
CA GLN A 101 -33.47 3.33 -9.80
C GLN A 101 -34.61 3.96 -10.62
N ASP A 102 -35.82 3.91 -10.05
CA ASP A 102 -37.00 4.56 -10.59
C ASP A 102 -37.01 6.06 -10.26
N GLU A 103 -37.59 6.86 -11.17
CA GLU A 103 -37.85 8.28 -10.94
C GLU A 103 -39.01 8.44 -9.95
N LEU A 104 -38.78 9.22 -8.89
CA LEU A 104 -39.75 9.47 -7.82
C LEU A 104 -40.05 10.97 -7.61
N GLY A 105 -39.35 11.85 -8.33
CA GLY A 105 -39.63 13.28 -8.36
C GLY A 105 -40.53 13.67 -9.53
N GLU A 106 -41.29 14.76 -9.40
CA GLU A 106 -41.85 15.46 -10.56
C GLU A 106 -40.69 15.92 -11.44
N SER A 107 -40.43 15.21 -12.54
CA SER A 107 -39.45 15.62 -13.54
C SER A 107 -39.92 16.93 -14.15
N ARG A 108 -39.39 18.05 -13.66
CA ARG A 108 -39.48 19.32 -14.38
C ARG A 108 -38.49 19.24 -15.53
N GLU A 109 -39.00 19.04 -16.74
CA GLU A 109 -38.30 19.15 -18.02
C GLU A 109 -37.04 18.28 -18.15
N GLY A 110 -37.20 17.01 -18.56
CA GLY A 110 -36.10 16.18 -19.06
C GLY A 110 -35.03 15.79 -18.03
N ARG A 111 -35.34 15.89 -16.72
CA ARG A 111 -34.43 15.58 -15.62
C ARG A 111 -34.75 14.22 -15.02
N ARG A 112 -33.74 13.36 -14.86
CA ARG A 112 -33.87 12.14 -14.08
C ARG A 112 -33.77 12.50 -12.61
N SER A 113 -34.86 12.32 -11.85
CA SER A 113 -34.92 12.66 -10.43
C SER A 113 -35.07 11.42 -9.57
N GLN A 114 -33.98 11.04 -8.89
CA GLN A 114 -33.91 9.85 -8.05
C GLN A 114 -34.02 10.26 -6.59
N ALA A 115 -34.81 9.53 -5.79
CA ALA A 115 -34.86 9.81 -4.36
C ALA A 115 -33.55 9.34 -3.70
N LEU A 116 -33.01 10.17 -2.82
CA LEU A 116 -31.80 9.91 -2.06
C LEU A 116 -32.20 9.40 -0.66
N ILE A 117 -31.86 8.14 -0.37
CA ILE A 117 -32.41 7.34 0.72
C ILE A 117 -31.27 6.88 1.64
N PRO A 118 -31.35 7.12 2.95
CA PRO A 118 -30.39 6.58 3.91
C PRO A 118 -30.68 5.10 4.21
N ILE A 119 -29.67 4.33 4.62
CA ILE A 119 -29.76 2.88 4.84
C ILE A 119 -30.86 2.50 5.85
N GLU A 120 -31.10 3.35 6.87
CA GLU A 120 -32.10 3.10 7.91
C GLU A 120 -33.54 3.17 7.38
N ALA A 121 -33.75 3.79 6.21
CA ALA A 121 -35.05 3.83 5.55
C ALA A 121 -35.31 2.61 4.63
N LEU A 122 -34.34 1.69 4.51
CA LEU A 122 -34.48 0.51 3.68
C LEU A 122 -35.08 -0.66 4.47
N THR A 123 -36.00 -1.38 3.83
CA THR A 123 -36.55 -2.64 4.32
C THR A 123 -36.11 -3.78 3.42
N LYS A 124 -35.25 -4.68 3.95
CA LYS A 124 -34.66 -5.81 3.20
C LYS A 124 -34.00 -5.36 1.89
N GLY A 125 -33.23 -4.26 1.93
CA GLY A 125 -32.50 -3.72 0.78
C GLY A 125 -33.36 -2.99 -0.26
N LYS A 126 -34.61 -2.65 0.06
CA LYS A 126 -35.52 -1.89 -0.81
C LYS A 126 -36.11 -0.69 -0.09
N PHE A 127 -36.37 0.37 -0.83
CA PHE A 127 -37.12 1.52 -0.32
C PHE A 127 -38.63 1.28 -0.54
N ILE A 128 -39.45 1.53 0.49
CA ILE A 128 -40.91 1.48 0.37
C ILE A 128 -41.38 2.92 0.26
N ASP A 129 -41.92 3.30 -0.89
CA ASP A 129 -42.44 4.65 -1.09
C ASP A 129 -43.79 4.86 -0.38
N LYS A 130 -44.28 6.11 -0.40
CA LYS A 130 -45.57 6.52 0.19
C LYS A 130 -46.77 5.74 -0.36
N ASP A 131 -46.65 5.14 -1.55
CA ASP A 131 -47.68 4.36 -2.22
C ASP A 131 -47.53 2.85 -1.93
N ASN A 132 -46.72 2.49 -0.92
CA ASN A 132 -46.36 1.11 -0.55
C ASN A 132 -45.65 0.31 -1.65
N LYS A 133 -45.10 0.97 -2.67
CA LYS A 133 -44.38 0.29 -3.75
C LYS A 133 -42.92 0.09 -3.35
N LYS A 134 -42.44 -1.15 -3.53
CA LYS A 134 -41.04 -1.53 -3.29
C LYS A 134 -40.18 -1.06 -4.46
N ARG A 135 -39.25 -0.16 -4.19
CA ARG A 135 -38.30 0.41 -5.15
C ARG A 135 -36.92 -0.19 -4.97
N ASN A 136 -36.27 -0.53 -6.09
CA ASN A 136 -34.87 -0.92 -6.07
C ASN A 136 -33.99 0.32 -5.88
N VAL A 137 -32.90 0.16 -5.15
CA VAL A 137 -31.96 1.22 -4.84
C VAL A 137 -30.54 0.78 -5.20
N VAL A 138 -29.69 1.74 -5.51
CA VAL A 138 -28.25 1.51 -5.73
C VAL A 138 -27.43 2.41 -4.81
N PRO A 139 -26.29 1.95 -4.27
CA PRO A 139 -25.45 2.77 -3.43
C PRO A 139 -25.01 4.04 -4.15
N ILE A 140 -24.93 5.15 -3.42
CA ILE A 140 -24.45 6.40 -4.00
C ILE A 140 -22.98 6.28 -4.43
N ARG A 141 -22.62 6.94 -5.54
CA ARG A 141 -21.26 6.94 -6.09
C ARG A 141 -20.32 7.96 -5.44
N PHE A 142 -20.82 8.74 -4.48
CA PHE A 142 -20.15 9.92 -3.94
C PHE A 142 -20.05 9.85 -2.42
N VAL A 143 -18.85 10.11 -1.91
CA VAL A 143 -18.53 10.12 -0.48
C VAL A 143 -17.60 11.29 -0.18
N ARG A 144 -17.37 11.56 1.11
CA ARG A 144 -16.33 12.49 1.54
C ARG A 144 -15.16 11.71 2.13
N ALA A 145 -13.95 12.23 1.93
CA ALA A 145 -12.74 11.67 2.51
C ALA A 145 -11.72 12.76 2.81
N CYS A 146 -10.67 12.45 3.56
CA CYS A 146 -9.53 13.35 3.76
C CYS A 146 -8.20 12.68 3.38
N ARG A 147 -7.13 13.48 3.31
CA ARG A 147 -5.77 13.01 2.97
C ARG A 147 -5.22 11.94 3.92
N LYS A 148 -5.65 11.95 5.20
CA LYS A 148 -5.28 10.92 6.20
C LYS A 148 -5.98 9.57 5.99
N GLY A 149 -6.88 9.47 5.01
CA GLY A 149 -7.55 8.22 4.65
C GLY A 149 -8.93 8.00 5.28
N HIS A 150 -9.38 8.89 6.18
CA HIS A 150 -10.75 8.88 6.70
C HIS A 150 -11.77 8.98 5.57
N ILE A 151 -12.92 8.34 5.76
CA ILE A 151 -13.98 8.30 4.78
C ILE A 151 -15.34 8.25 5.47
N GLY A 152 -16.34 8.86 4.87
CA GLY A 152 -17.70 8.83 5.37
C GLY A 152 -18.69 9.34 4.35
N ASP A 153 -19.97 9.20 4.67
CA ASP A 153 -21.05 9.77 3.88
C ASP A 153 -21.03 11.30 3.93
N ILE A 154 -21.43 11.91 2.82
CA ILE A 154 -21.65 13.36 2.74
C ILE A 154 -22.88 13.69 3.58
N ASP A 155 -22.85 14.79 4.34
CA ASP A 155 -24.07 15.33 4.94
C ASP A 155 -24.92 15.96 3.83
N TRP A 156 -25.78 15.13 3.22
CA TRP A 156 -26.59 15.52 2.09
C TRP A 156 -27.61 16.62 2.41
N TYR A 157 -28.07 16.70 3.66
CA TYR A 157 -28.96 17.79 4.08
C TYR A 157 -28.19 19.10 4.18
N ALA A 158 -27.01 19.10 4.80
CA ALA A 158 -26.17 20.29 4.85
C ALA A 158 -25.75 20.73 3.45
N LEU A 159 -25.38 19.77 2.58
CA LEU A 159 -25.01 20.05 1.20
C LEU A 159 -26.17 20.68 0.41
N ALA A 160 -27.40 20.17 0.56
CA ALA A 160 -28.58 20.76 -0.11
C ALA A 160 -28.90 22.20 0.37
N HIS A 161 -28.43 22.58 1.55
CA HIS A 161 -28.74 23.85 2.23
C HIS A 161 -27.46 24.65 2.52
N VAL A 162 -26.61 24.85 1.51
CA VAL A 162 -25.32 25.57 1.66
C VAL A 162 -25.50 26.96 2.30
N ASP A 163 -26.63 27.63 2.05
CA ASP A 163 -26.90 29.00 2.47
C ASP A 163 -27.50 29.13 3.89
N GLY A 164 -27.69 28.05 4.65
CA GLY A 164 -28.27 28.18 5.99
C GLY A 164 -28.46 26.91 6.81
N LYS A 165 -28.78 27.09 8.10
CA LYS A 165 -29.19 25.99 8.98
C LYS A 165 -30.53 25.41 8.52
N THR A 166 -30.68 24.09 8.62
CA THR A 166 -31.89 23.39 8.16
C THR A 166 -32.45 22.44 9.22
N GLU A 167 -33.78 22.43 9.35
CA GLU A 167 -34.54 21.43 10.13
C GLU A 167 -35.18 20.38 9.21
N CYS A 168 -34.84 20.37 7.91
CA CYS A 168 -35.47 19.47 6.95
C CYS A 168 -35.26 18.00 7.30
N ARG A 169 -34.12 17.66 7.90
CA ARG A 169 -33.84 16.30 8.39
C ARG A 169 -34.80 15.87 9.50
N SER A 170 -35.01 16.71 10.52
CA SER A 170 -35.94 16.41 11.62
C SER A 170 -37.40 16.42 11.19
N LYS A 171 -37.73 17.19 10.14
CA LYS A 171 -39.07 17.23 9.51
C LYS A 171 -39.30 16.11 8.48
N GLY A 172 -38.37 15.17 8.32
CA GLY A 172 -38.50 14.03 7.41
C GLY A 172 -38.63 14.43 5.93
N LYS A 173 -38.04 15.55 5.51
CA LYS A 173 -38.12 16.03 4.13
C LYS A 173 -37.24 15.17 3.22
N MET A 174 -37.80 14.72 2.10
CA MET A 174 -37.07 13.90 1.14
C MET A 174 -35.95 14.69 0.44
N LEU A 175 -34.87 13.98 0.11
CA LEU A 175 -33.79 14.46 -0.75
C LEU A 175 -33.88 13.77 -2.11
N PHE A 176 -33.41 14.47 -3.13
CA PHE A 176 -33.39 14.02 -4.52
C PHE A 176 -32.02 14.30 -5.13
N LEU A 177 -31.58 13.39 -5.98
CA LEU A 177 -30.46 13.57 -6.89
C LEU A 177 -31.04 13.76 -8.29
N ASP A 178 -30.85 14.96 -8.84
CA ASP A 178 -31.30 15.32 -10.18
C ASP A 178 -30.13 15.30 -11.15
N GLU A 179 -30.20 14.45 -12.18
CA GLU A 179 -29.24 14.45 -13.29
C GLU A 179 -29.82 15.24 -14.47
N ARG A 180 -29.12 16.31 -14.87
CA ARG A 180 -29.56 17.30 -15.86
C ARG A 180 -28.91 17.16 -17.24
N GLY A 181 -28.36 15.99 -17.55
CA GLY A 181 -27.73 15.69 -18.84
C GLY A 181 -27.38 14.20 -19.00
N ALA A 182 -26.92 13.82 -20.19
CA ALA A 182 -26.63 12.42 -20.54
C ALA A 182 -25.19 11.99 -20.23
N THR A 183 -24.31 12.94 -19.87
CA THR A 183 -22.87 12.69 -19.75
C THR A 183 -22.45 12.25 -18.35
N GLY A 184 -23.28 12.55 -17.34
CA GLY A 184 -22.99 12.21 -15.94
C GLY A 184 -21.89 13.07 -15.32
N ASP A 185 -21.54 14.21 -15.93
CA ASP A 185 -20.62 15.21 -15.38
C ASP A 185 -21.14 15.73 -14.03
N LEU A 186 -20.23 15.98 -13.10
CA LEU A 186 -20.54 16.50 -11.75
C LEU A 186 -21.26 17.84 -11.78
N SER A 187 -21.08 18.63 -12.85
CA SER A 187 -21.81 19.90 -13.07
C SER A 187 -23.30 19.71 -13.39
N GLU A 188 -23.65 18.54 -13.91
CA GLU A 188 -25.03 18.17 -14.29
C GLU A 188 -25.75 17.43 -13.15
N VAL A 189 -25.07 17.10 -12.06
CA VAL A 189 -25.65 16.40 -10.91
C VAL A 189 -25.98 17.38 -9.79
N TRP A 190 -27.24 17.42 -9.40
CA TRP A 190 -27.77 18.33 -8.39
C TRP A 190 -28.37 17.57 -7.22
N VAL A 191 -28.10 18.05 -6.00
CA VAL A 191 -28.80 17.62 -4.79
C VAL A 191 -29.93 18.61 -4.52
N ARG A 192 -31.14 18.11 -4.33
CA ARG A 192 -32.32 18.92 -4.03
C ARG A 192 -33.08 18.39 -2.84
N CYS A 193 -33.51 19.28 -1.95
CA CYS A 193 -34.44 18.97 -0.88
C CYS A 193 -35.88 19.24 -1.31
N GLN A 194 -36.83 18.49 -0.75
CA GLN A 194 -38.27 18.71 -0.94
C GLN A 194 -38.73 20.14 -0.58
N CYS A 195 -37.99 20.87 0.26
CA CYS A 195 -38.30 22.27 0.58
C CYS A 195 -37.99 23.25 -0.57
N GLY A 196 -37.28 22.81 -1.62
CA GLY A 196 -36.88 23.63 -2.76
C GLY A 196 -35.39 24.03 -2.77
N ALA A 197 -34.68 23.90 -1.64
CA ALA A 197 -33.24 24.14 -1.58
C ALA A 197 -32.48 23.13 -2.47
N SER A 198 -31.49 23.61 -3.23
CA SER A 198 -30.69 22.75 -4.12
C SER A 198 -29.31 23.30 -4.41
N THR A 199 -28.35 22.43 -4.69
CA THR A 199 -26.98 22.78 -5.12
C THR A 199 -26.45 21.76 -6.12
N ASP A 200 -25.48 22.15 -6.94
CA ASP A 200 -24.76 21.25 -7.84
C ASP A 200 -23.53 20.61 -7.16
N LEU A 201 -23.14 19.40 -7.59
CA LEU A 201 -21.98 18.70 -7.01
C LEU A 201 -20.63 19.32 -7.42
N LEU A 202 -20.57 20.02 -8.56
CA LEU A 202 -19.34 20.71 -8.97
C LEU A 202 -18.98 21.81 -7.97
N SER A 203 -19.96 22.53 -7.43
CA SER A 203 -19.76 23.51 -6.35
C SER A 203 -19.12 22.87 -5.11
N ALA A 204 -19.44 21.60 -4.80
CA ALA A 204 -18.80 20.84 -3.72
C ALA A 204 -17.33 20.48 -4.01
N THR A 205 -16.93 20.37 -5.29
CA THR A 205 -15.55 20.03 -5.69
C THR A 205 -14.65 21.24 -5.95
N ARG A 206 -15.18 22.33 -6.53
CA ARG A 206 -14.37 23.47 -7.02
C ARG A 206 -14.27 24.67 -6.08
N ARG A 207 -15.23 24.89 -5.15
CA ARG A 207 -15.40 26.23 -4.54
C ARG A 207 -15.00 26.43 -3.09
N ASN A 208 -14.69 25.39 -2.32
CA ASN A 208 -13.99 25.44 -1.02
C ASN A 208 -14.32 24.14 -0.29
N GLN A 209 -13.29 23.43 0.16
CA GLN A 209 -13.41 22.27 1.06
C GLN A 209 -14.24 22.56 2.35
N LYS A 210 -14.56 23.84 2.61
CA LYS A 210 -15.47 24.30 3.66
C LYS A 210 -16.89 23.72 3.57
N ILE A 211 -17.42 23.45 2.37
CA ILE A 211 -18.82 22.94 2.23
C ILE A 211 -18.96 21.53 2.83
N LEU A 212 -17.93 20.68 2.65
CA LEU A 212 -17.90 19.35 3.27
C LEU A 212 -17.39 19.40 4.73
N GLY A 213 -17.01 20.58 5.21
CA GLY A 213 -16.52 20.81 6.58
C GLY A 213 -15.19 20.13 6.89
N HIS A 214 -14.83 20.20 8.17
CA HIS A 214 -13.69 19.46 8.70
C HIS A 214 -13.98 17.96 8.78
N CYS A 215 -12.92 17.17 8.60
CA CYS A 215 -12.98 15.73 8.78
C CYS A 215 -13.35 15.38 10.22
N ASP A 216 -14.35 14.54 10.38
CA ASP A 216 -14.77 14.02 11.69
C ASP A 216 -14.01 12.75 12.10
N GLY A 217 -12.97 12.39 11.34
CA GLY A 217 -12.10 11.24 11.61
C GLY A 217 -12.78 9.89 11.50
N ALA A 218 -13.88 9.78 10.74
CA ALA A 218 -14.60 8.53 10.59
C ALA A 218 -13.74 7.42 9.95
N ARG A 219 -13.75 6.24 10.60
CA ARG A 219 -13.04 5.02 10.19
C ARG A 219 -14.02 3.84 10.07
N PRO A 220 -14.97 3.88 9.10
CA PRO A 220 -16.02 2.87 9.00
C PRO A 220 -15.49 1.45 8.83
N TRP A 221 -14.29 1.27 8.27
CA TRP A 221 -13.64 -0.04 8.16
C TRP A 221 -13.24 -0.64 9.52
N LEU A 222 -13.04 0.16 10.56
CA LEU A 222 -12.76 -0.31 11.93
C LEU A 222 -14.04 -0.52 12.76
N GLY A 223 -15.21 -0.50 12.10
CA GLY A 223 -16.53 -0.69 12.71
C GLY A 223 -17.20 0.61 13.16
N LEU A 224 -18.48 0.48 13.54
CA LEU A 224 -19.35 1.58 13.90
C LEU A 224 -18.78 2.45 15.02
N GLY A 225 -18.87 3.77 14.84
CA GLY A 225 -18.43 4.76 15.82
C GLY A 225 -16.92 4.92 15.97
N SER A 226 -16.10 4.18 15.20
CA SER A 226 -14.65 4.39 15.22
C SER A 226 -14.30 5.74 14.62
N LYS A 227 -13.85 6.67 15.47
CA LYS A 227 -13.41 8.01 15.09
C LYS A 227 -12.09 8.36 15.76
N GLU A 228 -11.34 9.25 15.14
CA GLU A 228 -10.17 9.88 15.77
C GLU A 228 -10.14 11.39 15.50
N LYS A 229 -9.27 12.11 16.21
CA LYS A 229 -9.14 13.55 15.99
C LYS A 229 -8.51 13.82 14.63
N CYS A 230 -9.18 14.62 13.81
CA CYS A 230 -8.67 15.00 12.51
C CYS A 230 -8.93 16.50 12.28
N ASN A 231 -7.92 17.19 11.74
CA ASN A 231 -7.99 18.62 11.44
C ASN A 231 -8.00 18.90 9.93
N GLU A 232 -7.91 17.85 9.10
CA GLU A 232 -7.99 17.98 7.66
C GLU A 232 -9.39 18.42 7.22
N LEU A 233 -9.48 19.05 6.05
CA LEU A 233 -10.76 19.33 5.42
C LEU A 233 -11.21 18.11 4.61
N ASN A 234 -12.52 17.87 4.60
CA ASN A 234 -13.09 16.84 3.74
C ASN A 234 -13.02 17.28 2.27
N GLN A 235 -12.76 16.32 1.41
CA GLN A 235 -12.78 16.44 -0.03
C GLN A 235 -13.81 15.48 -0.60
N PHE A 236 -14.40 15.87 -1.71
CA PHE A 236 -15.34 15.05 -2.45
C PHE A 236 -14.59 13.90 -3.12
N LEU A 237 -15.11 12.68 -3.01
CA LEU A 237 -14.51 11.49 -3.59
C LEU A 237 -15.56 10.68 -4.34
N VAL A 238 -15.24 10.33 -5.58
CA VAL A 238 -15.99 9.32 -6.34
C VAL A 238 -15.45 7.95 -5.95
N ARG A 239 -16.34 7.03 -5.58
CA ARG A 239 -16.00 5.73 -4.99
C ARG A 239 -15.00 4.89 -5.82
N ASN A 240 -15.12 4.97 -7.14
CA ASN A 240 -14.29 4.20 -8.08
C ASN A 240 -13.16 5.02 -8.71
N ALA A 241 -12.84 6.19 -8.14
CA ALA A 241 -11.72 6.99 -8.63
C ALA A 241 -10.38 6.30 -8.32
N SER A 242 -9.40 6.45 -9.22
CA SER A 242 -8.05 5.89 -9.03
C SER A 242 -7.31 6.45 -7.81
N ASN A 243 -7.73 7.61 -7.31
CA ASN A 243 -7.21 8.24 -6.11
C ASN A 243 -8.00 7.91 -4.84
N ALA A 244 -8.97 6.99 -4.92
CA ALA A 244 -9.79 6.61 -3.79
C ALA A 244 -9.04 5.77 -2.76
N TYR A 245 -7.98 5.05 -3.14
CA TYR A 245 -7.23 4.19 -2.21
C TYR A 245 -5.78 4.00 -2.68
N PHE A 246 -4.83 4.24 -1.78
CA PHE A 246 -3.43 3.90 -2.00
C PHE A 246 -2.92 3.09 -0.80
N ALA A 247 -2.69 1.79 -0.98
CA ALA A 247 -2.04 1.00 0.04
C ALA A 247 -0.63 1.50 0.31
N HIS A 248 -0.31 1.65 1.59
CA HIS A 248 1.04 1.92 2.05
C HIS A 248 1.73 0.59 2.30
N LYS A 249 2.69 0.26 1.43
CA LYS A 249 3.40 -1.00 1.43
C LYS A 249 4.88 -0.78 1.69
N ILE A 250 5.49 -1.69 2.43
CA ILE A 250 6.95 -1.84 2.52
C ILE A 250 7.30 -3.21 1.96
N SER A 251 8.33 -3.27 1.11
CA SER A 251 8.89 -4.53 0.66
C SER A 251 10.38 -4.64 0.93
N VAL A 252 10.80 -5.89 1.12
CA VAL A 252 12.19 -6.31 1.25
C VAL A 252 12.42 -7.48 0.32
N ILE A 253 13.57 -7.46 -0.34
CA ILE A 253 14.10 -8.63 -1.02
C ILE A 253 14.79 -9.51 0.02
N SER A 254 14.36 -10.76 0.12
CA SER A 254 15.00 -11.79 0.96
C SER A 254 16.29 -12.22 0.28
N LEU A 255 17.34 -11.43 0.50
CA LEU A 255 18.68 -11.81 0.13
C LEU A 255 19.26 -12.72 1.21
N PRO A 256 20.00 -13.79 0.84
CA PRO A 256 20.79 -14.54 1.79
C PRO A 256 21.84 -13.57 2.33
N GLU A 257 21.61 -13.12 3.57
CA GLU A 257 22.62 -12.36 4.30
C GLU A 257 23.67 -13.36 4.73
N ARG A 258 24.81 -13.38 4.01
CA ARG A 258 26.00 -14.12 4.44
C ARG A 258 26.33 -13.79 5.91
N ASP A 259 26.06 -12.54 6.33
CA ASP A 259 26.20 -12.10 7.72
C ASP A 259 25.17 -12.70 8.71
N GLU A 260 23.94 -13.04 8.28
CA GLU A 260 22.98 -13.80 9.12
C GLU A 260 23.34 -15.28 9.17
N ASP A 261 23.76 -15.87 8.05
CA ASP A 261 24.24 -17.24 8.02
C ASP A 261 25.49 -17.38 8.92
N ILE A 262 26.42 -16.43 8.83
CA ILE A 262 27.56 -16.32 9.77
C ILE A 262 27.05 -16.16 11.20
N ARG A 263 26.14 -15.21 11.49
CA ARG A 263 25.59 -15.03 12.85
C ARG A 263 24.98 -16.30 13.41
N ARG A 264 24.19 -17.04 12.61
CA ARG A 264 23.52 -18.27 13.01
C ARG A 264 24.50 -19.41 13.25
N VAL A 265 25.49 -19.55 12.37
CA VAL A 265 26.58 -20.51 12.52
C VAL A 265 27.40 -20.20 13.77
N VAL A 266 27.76 -18.93 13.98
CA VAL A 266 28.50 -18.43 15.15
C VAL A 266 27.70 -18.61 16.43
N GLU A 267 26.39 -18.37 16.42
CA GLU A 267 25.51 -18.60 17.56
C GLU A 267 25.45 -20.08 17.95
N ALA A 268 25.37 -20.99 16.97
CA ALA A 268 25.37 -22.43 17.23
C ALA A 268 26.70 -22.95 17.83
N ILE A 269 27.79 -22.20 17.68
CA ILE A 269 29.12 -22.53 18.23
C ILE A 269 29.61 -21.54 19.29
N TRP A 270 28.76 -20.62 19.75
CA TRP A 270 29.18 -19.47 20.57
C TRP A 270 29.92 -19.87 21.84
N ASP A 271 29.44 -20.93 22.50
CA ASP A 271 30.06 -21.48 23.72
C ASP A 271 31.52 -21.89 23.51
N PHE A 272 31.91 -22.24 22.28
CA PHE A 272 33.27 -22.67 21.94
C PHE A 272 34.17 -21.52 21.44
N VAL A 273 33.58 -20.46 20.91
CA VAL A 273 34.32 -19.36 20.24
C VAL A 273 34.31 -18.04 21.00
N SER A 274 33.52 -17.93 22.08
CA SER A 274 33.36 -16.70 22.87
C SER A 274 34.67 -16.16 23.48
N THR A 275 35.65 -17.02 23.74
CA THR A 275 36.96 -16.67 24.32
C THR A 275 38.00 -16.23 23.28
N VAL A 276 37.65 -16.23 22.00
CA VAL A 276 38.54 -15.82 20.92
C VAL A 276 38.63 -14.30 20.88
N THR A 277 39.81 -13.77 21.18
CA THR A 277 40.13 -12.34 21.12
C THR A 277 41.10 -12.00 19.98
N GLU A 278 41.94 -12.95 19.57
CA GLU A 278 42.91 -12.79 18.49
C GLU A 278 42.78 -13.88 17.44
N MET A 279 43.13 -13.57 16.20
CA MET A 279 42.97 -14.48 15.06
C MET A 279 43.81 -15.77 15.24
N ASP A 280 44.91 -15.70 15.99
CA ASP A 280 45.74 -16.86 16.31
C ASP A 280 45.06 -17.84 17.27
N HIS A 281 44.08 -17.40 18.08
CA HIS A 281 43.32 -18.30 18.96
C HIS A 281 42.44 -19.28 18.17
N LEU A 282 42.00 -18.90 16.96
CA LEU A 282 41.24 -19.79 16.07
C LEU A 282 42.02 -21.05 15.69
N LYS A 283 43.37 -20.99 15.66
CA LYS A 283 44.22 -22.15 15.33
C LYS A 283 44.10 -23.30 16.33
N PHE A 284 43.74 -23.01 17.58
CA PHE A 284 43.63 -24.02 18.64
C PHE A 284 42.24 -24.67 18.71
N ILE A 285 41.19 -23.92 18.34
CA ILE A 285 39.80 -24.38 18.43
C ILE A 285 39.22 -24.93 17.12
N LYS A 286 39.88 -24.67 15.97
CA LYS A 286 39.46 -25.21 14.66
C LYS A 286 39.46 -26.73 14.57
N GLY A 287 40.21 -27.42 15.45
CA GLY A 287 40.24 -28.88 15.54
C GLY A 287 38.99 -29.48 16.18
N MET A 288 38.12 -28.68 16.79
CA MET A 288 36.87 -29.18 17.38
C MET A 288 35.86 -29.54 16.29
N PRO A 289 35.19 -30.71 16.36
CA PRO A 289 34.28 -31.17 15.29
C PRO A 289 33.17 -30.18 14.94
N LYS A 290 32.62 -29.46 15.93
CA LYS A 290 31.57 -28.45 15.71
C LYS A 290 32.09 -27.19 15.01
N VAL A 291 33.31 -26.74 15.35
CA VAL A 291 33.94 -25.56 14.74
C VAL A 291 34.46 -25.89 13.34
N ALA A 292 35.05 -27.07 13.15
CA ALA A 292 35.44 -27.57 11.82
C ALA A 292 34.25 -27.64 10.86
N LYS A 293 33.11 -28.16 11.31
CA LYS A 293 31.87 -28.19 10.53
C LYS A 293 31.30 -26.81 10.22
N ALA A 294 31.44 -25.85 11.14
CA ALA A 294 31.08 -24.46 10.88
C ALA A 294 31.99 -23.82 9.81
N LEU A 295 33.30 -24.11 9.87
CA LEU A 295 34.31 -23.64 8.92
C LEU A 295 34.18 -24.27 7.52
N GLU A 296 33.39 -25.33 7.35
CA GLU A 296 32.97 -25.82 6.03
C GLU A 296 32.00 -24.84 5.34
N THR A 297 31.31 -23.99 6.12
CA THR A 297 30.27 -23.06 5.65
C THR A 297 30.71 -21.60 5.66
N ILE A 298 31.58 -21.19 6.61
CA ILE A 298 32.08 -19.81 6.75
C ILE A 298 33.62 -19.78 6.81
N THR A 299 34.24 -18.67 6.41
CA THR A 299 35.71 -18.53 6.49
C THR A 299 36.21 -18.20 7.89
N GLU A 300 37.48 -18.50 8.18
CA GLU A 300 38.12 -18.16 9.48
C GLU A 300 38.06 -16.65 9.76
N LYS A 301 38.21 -15.82 8.73
CA LYS A 301 38.11 -14.36 8.83
C LYS A 301 36.70 -13.90 9.18
N GLU A 302 35.69 -14.44 8.52
CA GLU A 302 34.28 -14.12 8.79
C GLU A 302 33.84 -14.53 10.20
N LEU A 303 34.29 -15.71 10.63
CA LEU A 303 34.11 -16.17 12.00
C LEU A 303 34.75 -15.19 13.00
N PHE A 304 35.99 -14.79 12.75
CA PHE A 304 36.71 -13.85 13.61
C PHE A 304 36.03 -12.47 13.69
N ASP A 305 35.68 -11.91 12.54
CA ASP A 305 35.04 -10.59 12.43
C ASP A 305 33.71 -10.56 13.18
N GLU A 306 32.90 -11.63 13.10
CA GLU A 306 31.63 -11.73 13.83
C GLU A 306 31.81 -11.91 15.34
N ILE A 307 32.79 -12.72 15.78
CA ILE A 307 33.12 -12.86 17.21
C ILE A 307 33.55 -11.49 17.78
N HIS A 308 34.42 -10.80 17.06
CA HIS A 308 34.93 -9.50 17.47
C HIS A 308 33.82 -8.44 17.49
N ARG A 309 32.88 -8.49 16.54
CA ARG A 309 31.68 -7.65 16.54
C ARG A 309 30.81 -7.88 17.78
N ARG A 310 30.54 -9.14 18.12
CA ARG A 310 29.73 -9.51 19.29
C ARG A 310 30.39 -9.10 20.61
N ASN A 311 31.71 -9.23 20.71
CA ASN A 311 32.48 -8.90 21.91
C ASN A 311 32.68 -7.39 22.13
N THR A 312 32.77 -6.60 21.05
CA THR A 312 33.00 -5.15 21.18
C THR A 312 31.73 -4.32 21.36
N SER A 313 30.54 -4.93 21.34
CA SER A 313 29.24 -4.22 21.38
C SER A 313 29.16 -3.08 20.35
N THR A 314 29.93 -3.17 19.26
CA THR A 314 29.87 -2.17 18.20
C THR A 314 28.60 -2.46 17.41
N SER A 315 27.52 -1.75 17.72
CA SER A 315 26.36 -1.69 16.85
C SER A 315 26.86 -1.13 15.52
N ALA A 316 27.04 -1.99 14.52
CA ALA A 316 27.22 -1.51 13.16
C ALA A 316 26.06 -0.55 12.88
N GLU A 317 26.35 0.66 12.41
CA GLU A 317 25.31 1.56 11.94
C GLU A 317 24.36 0.78 11.03
N GLU A 318 23.10 0.64 11.44
CA GLU A 318 22.09 -0.08 10.66
C GLU A 318 21.92 0.65 9.33
N ARG A 319 22.50 0.08 8.27
CA ARG A 319 22.38 0.65 6.93
C ARG A 319 20.96 0.43 6.40
N PRO A 320 20.41 1.35 5.59
CA PRO A 320 19.11 1.16 4.96
C PRO A 320 19.05 -0.14 4.16
N VAL A 321 17.93 -0.87 4.28
CA VAL A 321 17.74 -2.19 3.66
C VAL A 321 18.01 -2.18 2.16
N LYS A 322 17.58 -1.14 1.43
CA LYS A 322 17.80 -1.03 -0.01
C LYS A 322 19.26 -0.78 -0.38
N GLU A 323 20.03 -0.10 0.46
CA GLU A 323 21.46 0.07 0.22
C GLU A 323 22.20 -1.27 0.38
N ALA A 324 21.82 -2.06 1.38
CA ALA A 324 22.33 -3.41 1.55
C ALA A 324 21.96 -4.31 0.35
N GLU A 325 20.71 -4.23 -0.12
CA GLU A 325 20.26 -4.98 -1.31
C GLU A 325 21.07 -4.61 -2.56
N LEU A 326 21.24 -3.32 -2.82
CA LEU A 326 22.01 -2.81 -3.95
C LEU A 326 23.47 -3.24 -3.89
N ARG A 327 24.10 -3.13 -2.70
CA ARG A 327 25.51 -3.51 -2.52
C ARG A 327 25.73 -4.98 -2.86
N GLN A 328 24.85 -5.86 -2.40
CA GLN A 328 24.98 -7.30 -2.66
C GLN A 328 24.90 -7.63 -4.16
N LEU A 329 24.00 -6.96 -4.90
CA LEU A 329 23.90 -7.10 -6.36
C LEU A 329 25.14 -6.53 -7.09
N MET A 330 25.76 -5.48 -6.54
CA MET A 330 26.95 -4.85 -7.11
C MET A 330 28.26 -5.60 -6.81
N SER A 331 28.39 -6.21 -5.61
CA SER A 331 29.66 -6.73 -5.08
C SER A 331 30.00 -8.15 -5.51
N ALA A 332 29.05 -8.89 -6.07
CA ALA A 332 29.27 -10.27 -6.48
C ALA A 332 30.31 -10.38 -7.61
N GLN A 333 31.06 -11.47 -7.69
CA GLN A 333 32.00 -11.65 -8.80
C GLN A 333 31.35 -12.41 -9.96
N GLU A 334 30.71 -13.56 -9.71
CA GLU A 334 30.07 -14.35 -10.77
C GLU A 334 28.68 -14.86 -10.38
N GLU A 335 28.52 -15.44 -9.18
CA GLU A 335 27.25 -15.97 -8.67
C GLU A 335 26.92 -15.41 -7.29
N ILE A 336 25.62 -15.36 -6.96
CA ILE A 336 25.07 -14.88 -5.69
C ILE A 336 23.98 -15.85 -5.22
N GLY A 337 24.09 -16.30 -3.97
CA GLY A 337 23.15 -17.26 -3.39
C GLY A 337 23.41 -18.68 -3.87
N GLU A 338 22.41 -19.55 -3.72
CA GLU A 338 22.54 -20.98 -4.00
C GLU A 338 21.60 -21.41 -5.12
N ASP A 339 22.09 -22.25 -6.03
CA ASP A 339 21.26 -22.84 -7.07
C ASP A 339 20.36 -23.99 -6.53
N LYS A 340 19.49 -23.70 -5.57
CA LYS A 340 18.56 -24.68 -4.97
C LYS A 340 17.10 -24.41 -5.37
N PRO A 341 16.33 -25.43 -5.79
CA PRO A 341 14.89 -25.31 -5.97
C PRO A 341 14.23 -24.74 -4.70
N HIS A 342 13.32 -23.79 -4.89
CA HIS A 342 12.63 -23.07 -3.80
C HIS A 342 13.52 -22.23 -2.87
N GLY A 343 14.81 -22.05 -3.18
CA GLY A 343 15.69 -21.14 -2.45
C GLY A 343 15.23 -19.67 -2.52
N PRO A 344 15.57 -18.85 -1.52
CA PRO A 344 15.10 -17.47 -1.43
C PRO A 344 15.74 -16.54 -2.47
N PHE A 345 16.94 -16.87 -2.95
CA PHE A 345 17.65 -16.03 -3.92
C PHE A 345 18.68 -16.83 -4.72
N TYR A 346 18.78 -16.53 -6.01
CA TYR A 346 19.88 -16.96 -6.87
C TYR A 346 20.06 -15.96 -8.00
N ALA A 347 21.27 -15.45 -8.17
CA ALA A 347 21.60 -14.52 -9.23
C ALA A 347 23.00 -14.77 -9.81
N ARG A 348 23.18 -14.42 -11.09
CA ARG A 348 24.43 -14.62 -11.83
C ARG A 348 24.76 -13.39 -12.65
N ALA A 349 26.00 -12.95 -12.55
CA ALA A 349 26.54 -11.88 -13.38
C ALA A 349 26.80 -12.41 -14.79
N LEU A 350 26.35 -11.68 -15.81
CA LEU A 350 26.65 -12.05 -17.20
C LEU A 350 28.03 -11.50 -17.59
N PRO A 351 28.89 -12.33 -18.24
CA PRO A 351 30.13 -11.86 -18.82
C PRO A 351 29.88 -10.73 -19.82
N VAL A 352 30.74 -9.70 -19.81
CA VAL A 352 30.63 -8.53 -20.70
C VAL A 352 30.58 -8.90 -22.17
N SER A 353 31.21 -10.01 -22.58
CA SER A 353 31.16 -10.52 -23.95
C SER A 353 29.75 -10.89 -24.43
N VAL A 354 28.84 -11.24 -23.51
CA VAL A 354 27.47 -11.67 -23.81
C VAL A 354 26.57 -10.48 -24.13
N TRP A 355 26.65 -9.41 -23.34
CA TRP A 355 25.72 -8.28 -23.43
C TRP A 355 26.37 -6.98 -23.95
N GLY A 356 27.70 -6.86 -23.86
CA GLY A 356 28.46 -5.69 -24.30
C GLY A 356 29.25 -5.96 -25.59
N GLY A 357 30.27 -5.13 -25.81
CA GLY A 357 31.20 -5.23 -26.93
C GLY A 357 30.88 -4.31 -28.13
N PRO A 358 31.78 -4.25 -29.14
CA PRO A 358 31.67 -3.31 -30.26
C PRO A 358 30.41 -3.49 -31.11
N THR A 359 29.83 -4.69 -31.12
CA THR A 359 28.60 -5.01 -31.86
C THR A 359 27.33 -4.52 -31.18
N ARG A 360 27.42 -4.04 -29.92
CA ARG A 360 26.28 -3.57 -29.12
C ARG A 360 26.55 -2.17 -28.53
N PRO A 361 26.74 -1.14 -29.38
CA PRO A 361 27.10 0.21 -28.91
C PRO A 361 26.04 0.83 -28.01
N TRP A 362 24.77 0.44 -28.12
CA TRP A 362 23.69 0.91 -27.24
C TRP A 362 23.86 0.46 -25.78
N MET A 363 24.66 -0.58 -25.51
CA MET A 363 24.97 -1.06 -24.15
C MET A 363 26.20 -0.37 -23.54
N ALA A 364 26.83 0.58 -24.25
CA ALA A 364 28.08 1.21 -23.80
C ALA A 364 27.97 1.93 -22.44
N GLY A 365 26.78 2.43 -22.09
CA GLY A 365 26.48 3.07 -20.81
C GLY A 365 26.23 2.10 -19.65
N ILE A 366 26.14 0.79 -19.91
CA ILE A 366 25.94 -0.25 -18.90
C ILE A 366 27.30 -0.74 -18.40
N GLU A 367 27.44 -0.83 -17.08
CA GLU A 367 28.61 -1.34 -16.38
C GLU A 367 28.47 -2.84 -16.10
N ARG A 368 27.27 -3.27 -15.70
CA ARG A 368 27.01 -4.64 -15.25
C ARG A 368 25.58 -5.09 -15.56
N VAL A 369 25.43 -6.36 -15.90
CA VAL A 369 24.14 -7.05 -16.04
C VAL A 369 24.15 -8.28 -15.15
N VAL A 370 23.17 -8.37 -14.24
CA VAL A 370 22.97 -9.52 -13.35
C VAL A 370 21.60 -10.12 -13.63
N LEU A 371 21.57 -11.41 -13.94
CA LEU A 371 20.34 -12.19 -14.05
C LEU A 371 19.98 -12.71 -12.67
N VAL A 372 18.79 -12.37 -12.19
CA VAL A 372 18.24 -12.86 -10.95
C VAL A 372 17.29 -14.00 -11.29
N HIS A 373 17.78 -15.23 -11.16
CA HIS A 373 17.04 -16.45 -11.50
C HIS A 373 15.99 -16.80 -10.45
N ARG A 374 16.23 -16.44 -9.19
CA ARG A 374 15.24 -16.59 -8.11
C ARG A 374 15.33 -15.40 -7.18
N LEU A 375 14.17 -14.84 -6.86
CA LEU A 375 14.00 -13.71 -5.97
C LEU A 375 12.77 -13.93 -5.11
N ARG A 376 12.94 -14.01 -3.79
CA ARG A 376 11.86 -13.91 -2.83
C ARG A 376 11.75 -12.45 -2.38
N GLU A 377 10.58 -11.85 -2.60
CA GLU A 377 10.23 -10.54 -2.08
C GLU A 377 9.09 -10.71 -1.07
N VAL A 378 9.24 -10.13 0.12
CA VAL A 378 8.16 -10.04 1.09
C VAL A 378 7.66 -8.61 1.13
N THR A 379 6.35 -8.44 0.89
CA THR A 379 5.67 -7.14 0.95
C THR A 379 4.62 -7.16 2.03
N ALA A 380 4.64 -6.17 2.94
CA ALA A 380 3.64 -5.97 3.97
C ALA A 380 2.89 -4.65 3.75
N GLN A 381 1.58 -4.65 4.02
CA GLN A 381 0.81 -3.42 4.10
C GLN A 381 0.86 -2.89 5.54
N ILE A 382 1.26 -1.63 5.70
CA ILE A 382 1.35 -0.97 7.01
C ILE A 382 0.20 0.01 7.26
N GLY A 383 -0.49 0.44 6.19
CA GLY A 383 -1.54 1.45 6.24
C GLY A 383 -2.08 1.77 4.85
N PHE A 384 -2.80 2.88 4.72
CA PHE A 384 -3.21 3.41 3.42
C PHE A 384 -3.45 4.92 3.49
N THR A 385 -3.52 5.57 2.33
CA THR A 385 -3.90 6.97 2.17
C THR A 385 -4.97 7.12 1.09
N ARG A 386 -5.50 8.34 0.94
CA ARG A 386 -6.43 8.72 -0.13
C ARG A 386 -6.00 10.04 -0.74
N PHE A 387 -6.38 10.29 -1.98
CA PHE A 387 -6.01 11.43 -2.82
C PHE A 387 -4.54 11.47 -3.24
N GLU A 388 -3.63 11.20 -2.29
CA GLU A 388 -2.20 11.23 -2.51
C GLU A 388 -1.58 9.87 -2.16
N PRO A 389 -0.76 9.28 -3.05
CA PRO A 389 -0.06 8.05 -2.75
C PRO A 389 0.99 8.27 -1.65
N PRO A 390 1.27 7.24 -0.84
CA PRO A 390 2.38 7.28 0.09
C PRO A 390 3.70 7.42 -0.69
N SER A 391 4.59 8.30 -0.23
CA SER A 391 5.91 8.50 -0.82
C SER A 391 6.96 7.64 -0.15
N SER A 392 7.69 6.89 -0.97
CA SER A 392 9.01 6.36 -0.60
C SER A 392 10.08 7.41 -0.91
N ARG A 393 11.00 7.62 0.03
CA ARG A 393 12.25 8.35 -0.22
C ARG A 393 13.09 7.59 -1.27
N THR A 394 14.03 8.30 -1.87
CA THR A 394 14.95 7.79 -2.90
C THR A 394 15.86 6.65 -2.40
N ASP A 395 16.08 6.57 -1.08
CA ASP A 395 16.80 5.49 -0.39
C ASP A 395 15.91 4.26 -0.08
N GLY A 396 14.64 4.28 -0.50
CA GLY A 396 13.67 3.22 -0.25
C GLY A 396 13.18 3.14 1.20
N ASP A 397 13.54 4.11 2.03
CA ASP A 397 12.87 4.33 3.30
C ASP A 397 11.60 5.15 3.10
N LEU A 398 10.63 4.98 4.00
CA LEU A 398 9.40 5.74 3.91
C LEU A 398 9.64 7.15 4.42
N GLU A 399 8.93 8.11 3.83
CA GLU A 399 8.94 9.47 4.35
C GLU A 399 8.25 9.53 5.71
N LEU A 400 9.01 9.90 6.73
CA LEU A 400 8.49 10.34 8.02
C LEU A 400 7.60 11.59 7.79
N GLY A 401 6.28 11.43 7.94
CA GLY A 401 5.33 12.54 7.89
C GLY A 401 4.04 12.30 7.09
N VAL A 402 3.91 11.17 6.35
CA VAL A 402 2.63 10.78 5.77
C VAL A 402 1.75 10.19 6.86
N GLU A 403 0.78 10.97 7.35
CA GLU A 403 -0.23 10.46 8.26
C GLU A 403 -1.15 9.49 7.51
N MET A 404 -0.93 8.19 7.73
CA MET A 404 -1.68 7.11 7.09
C MET A 404 -2.81 6.59 7.97
N ALA A 405 -3.86 6.08 7.33
CA ALA A 405 -4.94 5.40 8.01
C ALA A 405 -4.48 4.02 8.53
N ALA A 406 -4.81 3.73 9.78
CA ALA A 406 -4.53 2.46 10.42
C ALA A 406 -5.37 1.32 9.84
N LEU A 407 -4.76 0.13 9.74
CA LEU A 407 -5.43 -1.09 9.27
C LEU A 407 -6.28 -1.77 10.36
N ALA A 408 -5.98 -1.48 11.62
CA ALA A 408 -6.65 -2.00 12.80
C ALA A 408 -6.64 -0.94 13.91
N ARG A 409 -7.45 -1.11 14.95
CA ARG A 409 -7.38 -0.26 16.15
C ARG A 409 -6.08 -0.45 16.92
N GLU A 410 -5.66 -1.71 17.03
CA GLU A 410 -4.39 -2.15 17.60
C GLU A 410 -3.85 -3.28 16.72
N ALA A 411 -2.80 -3.01 15.95
CA ALA A 411 -2.23 -4.01 15.05
C ALA A 411 -1.11 -4.78 15.77
N LYS A 412 -1.36 -6.05 16.10
CA LYS A 412 -0.32 -7.00 16.54
C LYS A 412 0.35 -7.73 15.38
N TRP A 413 -0.32 -7.70 14.23
CA TRP A 413 0.13 -8.32 13.00
C TRP A 413 -0.28 -7.47 11.79
N LEU A 414 0.40 -7.68 10.66
CA LEU A 414 0.11 -7.01 9.41
C LEU A 414 -0.04 -8.00 8.25
N PRO A 415 -0.94 -7.73 7.29
CA PRO A 415 -1.09 -8.56 6.11
C PRO A 415 0.12 -8.41 5.21
N ALA A 416 0.71 -9.53 4.84
CA ALA A 416 1.88 -9.62 3.99
C ALA A 416 1.69 -10.68 2.90
N THR A 417 2.50 -10.55 1.86
CA THR A 417 2.53 -11.47 0.72
C THR A 417 3.98 -11.82 0.42
N GLU A 418 4.22 -13.10 0.15
CA GLU A 418 5.48 -13.61 -0.37
C GLU A 418 5.35 -13.76 -1.88
N ASN A 419 6.13 -12.97 -2.62
CA ASN A 419 6.26 -13.09 -4.06
C ASN A 419 7.57 -13.79 -4.37
N ARG A 420 7.51 -14.75 -5.30
CA ARG A 420 8.70 -15.37 -5.87
C ARG A 420 8.74 -15.06 -7.36
N GLY A 421 9.90 -14.61 -7.82
CA GLY A 421 10.06 -14.21 -9.20
C GLY A 421 11.49 -14.29 -9.68
N GLU A 422 11.67 -13.75 -10.88
CA GLU A 422 12.95 -13.60 -11.55
C GLU A 422 13.11 -12.11 -11.90
N GLY A 423 14.32 -11.70 -12.28
CA GLY A 423 14.55 -10.31 -12.65
C GLY A 423 15.89 -10.07 -13.33
N VAL A 424 16.08 -8.83 -13.76
CA VAL A 424 17.34 -8.37 -14.33
C VAL A 424 17.76 -7.12 -13.57
N PHE A 425 18.99 -7.11 -13.08
CA PHE A 425 19.61 -5.94 -12.49
C PHE A 425 20.62 -5.34 -13.47
N LEU A 426 20.48 -4.03 -13.70
CA LEU A 426 21.32 -3.26 -14.60
C LEU A 426 22.04 -2.17 -13.82
N GLN A 427 23.36 -2.21 -13.81
CA GLN A 427 24.21 -1.15 -13.28
C GLN A 427 24.66 -0.26 -14.43
N PHE A 428 24.41 1.03 -14.31
CA PHE A 428 24.88 2.03 -15.26
C PHE A 428 26.23 2.60 -14.84
N LYS A 429 27.09 2.91 -15.82
CA LYS A 429 28.34 3.63 -15.57
C LYS A 429 28.04 5.03 -15.05
N LYS A 430 28.70 5.40 -13.96
CA LYS A 430 28.52 6.72 -13.33
C LYS A 430 28.86 7.86 -14.29
N GLU A 431 29.92 7.68 -15.08
CA GLU A 431 30.42 8.65 -16.05
C GLU A 431 29.41 8.86 -17.18
N ALA A 432 28.81 7.77 -17.68
CA ALA A 432 27.81 7.83 -18.74
C ALA A 432 26.55 8.61 -18.31
N ILE A 433 26.09 8.43 -17.06
CA ILE A 433 24.99 9.21 -16.50
C ILE A 433 25.41 10.68 -16.36
N ALA A 434 26.61 10.94 -15.84
CA ALA A 434 27.10 12.31 -15.66
C ALA A 434 27.23 13.07 -16.99
N GLU A 435 27.66 12.41 -18.06
CA GLU A 435 27.69 12.97 -19.41
C GLU A 435 26.29 13.19 -19.99
N TRP A 436 25.39 12.23 -19.83
CA TRP A 436 24.00 12.36 -20.27
C TRP A 436 23.29 13.55 -19.60
N LEU A 437 23.52 13.77 -18.30
CA LEU A 437 22.95 14.89 -17.55
C LEU A 437 23.44 16.27 -18.02
N LYS A 438 24.57 16.35 -18.73
CA LYS A 438 25.10 17.62 -19.27
C LYS A 438 24.44 18.04 -20.58
N LYS A 439 23.66 17.17 -21.23
CA LYS A 439 23.01 17.48 -22.50
C LYS A 439 21.99 18.63 -22.33
N PRO A 440 22.00 19.67 -23.20
CA PRO A 440 21.14 20.84 -23.04
C PRO A 440 19.65 20.51 -22.87
N GLU A 441 19.13 19.57 -23.66
CA GLU A 441 17.74 19.12 -23.62
C GLU A 441 17.39 18.41 -22.31
N VAL A 442 18.34 17.67 -21.72
CA VAL A 442 18.17 16.98 -20.44
C VAL A 442 18.14 18.01 -19.31
N VAL A 443 19.08 18.96 -19.31
CA VAL A 443 19.12 20.06 -18.34
C VAL A 443 17.81 20.84 -18.34
N GLN A 444 17.32 21.23 -19.52
CA GLN A 444 16.05 21.94 -19.66
C GLN A 444 14.87 21.12 -19.13
N ARG A 445 14.83 19.81 -19.39
CA ARG A 445 13.78 18.92 -18.88
C ARG A 445 13.83 18.81 -17.36
N VAL A 446 15.01 18.62 -16.77
CA VAL A 446 15.19 18.52 -15.31
C VAL A 446 14.78 19.82 -14.63
N GLN A 447 15.13 20.98 -15.19
CA GLN A 447 14.67 22.28 -14.67
C GLN A 447 13.15 22.41 -14.68
N THR A 448 12.48 21.91 -15.72
CA THR A 448 11.01 21.93 -15.80
C THR A 448 10.39 21.07 -14.71
N LEU A 449 10.94 19.87 -14.48
CA LEU A 449 10.49 18.97 -13.40
C LEU A 449 10.73 19.59 -12.02
N MET A 450 11.87 20.24 -11.81
CA MET A 450 12.21 20.94 -10.57
C MET A 450 11.22 22.07 -10.28
N LYS A 451 10.87 22.89 -11.27
CA LYS A 451 9.84 23.94 -11.11
C LYS A 451 8.48 23.37 -10.71
N GLY A 452 8.08 22.24 -11.30
CA GLY A 452 6.84 21.55 -10.92
C GLY A 452 6.89 21.02 -9.49
N PHE A 453 8.04 20.47 -9.08
CA PHE A 453 8.28 20.03 -7.72
C PHE A 453 8.23 21.20 -6.71
N ASP A 454 8.80 22.36 -7.06
CA ASP A 454 8.78 23.55 -6.21
C ASP A 454 7.36 24.09 -6.02
N LEU A 455 6.54 24.10 -7.09
CA LEU A 455 5.12 24.46 -7.00
C LEU A 455 4.38 23.48 -6.08
N TRP A 456 4.55 22.18 -6.28
CA TRP A 456 3.96 21.17 -5.41
C TRP A 456 4.40 21.36 -3.94
N LYS A 457 5.69 21.61 -3.69
CA LYS A 457 6.21 21.83 -2.33
C LYS A 457 5.63 23.08 -1.67
N SER A 458 5.32 24.12 -2.44
CA SER A 458 4.65 25.33 -1.94
C SER A 458 3.23 25.05 -1.42
N GLU A 459 2.52 24.10 -2.02
CA GLU A 459 1.19 23.64 -1.59
C GLU A 459 1.27 22.65 -0.41
N HIS A 460 2.45 22.06 -0.17
CA HIS A 460 2.70 21.01 0.82
C HIS A 460 3.80 21.43 1.79
N THR A 461 3.59 22.54 2.50
CA THR A 461 4.58 23.17 3.40
C THR A 461 5.12 22.27 4.51
N LYS A 462 4.40 21.21 4.88
CA LYS A 462 4.84 20.19 5.85
C LYS A 462 5.75 19.12 5.23
N SER A 463 5.85 19.06 3.91
CA SER A 463 6.64 18.06 3.20
C SER A 463 8.13 18.32 3.34
N LYS A 464 8.87 17.28 3.74
CA LYS A 464 10.33 17.28 3.78
C LYS A 464 10.96 16.77 2.48
N ARG A 465 10.17 16.64 1.41
CA ARG A 465 10.67 16.09 0.13
C ARG A 465 11.78 16.95 -0.44
N GLU A 466 12.74 16.25 -1.03
CA GLU A 466 13.79 16.83 -1.85
C GLU A 466 13.60 16.37 -3.30
N PHE A 467 13.99 17.22 -4.23
CA PHE A 467 13.94 16.85 -5.64
C PHE A 467 14.96 15.74 -5.90
N PRO A 468 14.56 14.55 -6.37
CA PRO A 468 15.45 13.38 -6.45
C PRO A 468 16.50 13.48 -7.56
N GLY A 469 16.48 14.54 -8.37
CA GLY A 469 17.50 14.82 -9.38
C GLY A 469 17.25 14.11 -10.72
N GLY A 470 18.02 14.50 -11.74
CA GLY A 470 17.87 13.99 -13.11
C GLY A 470 18.22 12.50 -13.25
N ALA A 471 19.22 12.01 -12.51
CA ALA A 471 19.64 10.61 -12.56
C ALA A 471 18.52 9.67 -12.11
N TYR A 472 17.82 10.02 -11.02
CA TYR A 472 16.67 9.25 -10.54
C TYR A 472 15.57 9.17 -11.61
N HIS A 473 15.18 10.31 -12.19
CA HIS A 473 14.15 10.34 -13.23
C HIS A 473 14.55 9.54 -14.46
N MET A 474 15.83 9.60 -14.86
CA MET A 474 16.37 8.79 -15.96
C MET A 474 16.19 7.29 -15.69
N LEU A 475 16.68 6.82 -14.54
CA LEU A 475 16.61 5.41 -14.16
C LEU A 475 15.16 4.94 -13.99
N HIS A 476 14.32 5.77 -13.37
CA HIS A 476 12.89 5.48 -13.18
C HIS A 476 12.16 5.39 -14.53
N SER A 477 12.36 6.35 -15.43
CA SER A 477 11.78 6.30 -16.77
C SER A 477 12.27 5.10 -17.58
N PHE A 478 13.56 4.77 -17.47
CA PHE A 478 14.13 3.59 -18.12
C PHE A 478 13.52 2.29 -17.59
N ALA A 479 13.30 2.17 -16.27
CA ALA A 479 12.62 1.02 -15.69
C ALA A 479 11.19 0.84 -16.24
N HIS A 480 10.42 1.93 -16.37
CA HIS A 480 9.09 1.86 -17.00
C HIS A 480 9.18 1.39 -18.44
N LEU A 481 10.13 1.93 -19.23
CA LEU A 481 10.32 1.50 -20.62
C LEU A 481 10.57 -0.01 -20.74
N LEU A 482 11.30 -0.62 -19.81
CA LEU A 482 11.54 -2.07 -19.78
C LEU A 482 10.33 -2.90 -19.31
N ILE A 483 9.45 -2.33 -18.48
CA ILE A 483 8.27 -3.04 -17.95
C ILE A 483 7.09 -2.95 -18.92
N THR A 484 6.97 -1.86 -19.67
CA THR A 484 5.89 -1.67 -20.66
C THR A 484 6.15 -2.33 -22.01
N THR A 485 7.31 -2.94 -22.22
CA THR A 485 7.62 -3.84 -23.35
C THR A 485 7.26 -5.26 -23.00
#